data_AF-A0A1C6UE43-F1
#
_entry.id   AF-A0A1C6UE43-F1
#
_cell.length_a   1.000
_cell.length_b   1.000
_cell.length_c   1.000
_cell.angle_alpha   90.00
_cell.angle_beta   90.00
_cell.angle_gamma   90.00
#
_symmetry.space_group_name_H-M   'P 1'
#
loop_
_entity.id
_entity.type
_entity.pdbx_description
1 polymer ?
#
loop_
_entity_poly.entity_id
_entity_poly.type
_entity_poly.pdbx_seq_one_letter_code
_entity_poly.pdbx_strand_id
1 'polypeptide(L)'
;MTVLKGLREALVLFVIALVLVAIVAGIWVAVSGGEFVTRLGFALIVVGALLGVTGDLTLSRVGMLGARSAFGLAPEQETGGGGRILTGVGVFLFVGLPLVVVGVLLIS
;
A
#
# COMPACT_ATOMS: atom_id res chain seq x y z
N MET A 1 10.35 20.69 5.23
CA MET A 1 9.93 20.56 3.80
C MET A 1 9.81 19.11 3.32
N THR A 2 10.58 18.18 3.88
CA THR A 2 10.58 16.75 3.49
C THR A 2 9.27 16.02 3.84
N VAL A 3 8.69 16.32 5.01
CA VAL A 3 7.41 15.72 5.47
C VAL A 3 6.25 16.05 4.53
N LEU A 4 6.13 17.31 4.11
CA LEU A 4 5.08 17.73 3.15
C LEU A 4 5.21 17.01 1.80
N LYS A 5 6.44 16.77 1.34
CA LYS A 5 6.69 16.03 0.10
C LYS A 5 6.27 14.56 0.24
N GLY A 6 6.60 13.92 1.36
CA GLY A 6 6.18 12.54 1.64
C GLY A 6 4.66 12.40 1.76
N LEU A 7 3.99 13.35 2.43
CA LEU A 7 2.53 13.37 2.54
C LEU A 7 1.86 13.55 1.17
N ARG A 8 2.40 14.44 0.32
CA ARG A 8 1.91 14.62 -1.04
C ARG A 8 2.08 13.35 -1.89
N GLU A 9 3.23 12.70 -1.78
CA GLU A 9 3.50 11.45 -2.49
C GLU A 9 2.52 10.34 -2.06
N ALA A 10 2.28 10.19 -0.76
CA ALA A 10 1.30 9.26 -0.21
C ALA A 10 -0.12 9.56 -0.71
N LEU A 11 -0.53 10.84 -0.68
CA LEU A 11 -1.85 11.25 -1.15
C LEU A 11 -2.03 10.96 -2.64
N VAL A 12 -1.03 11.25 -3.46
CA VAL A 12 -1.07 10.95 -4.91
C VAL A 12 -1.19 9.44 -5.15
N LEU A 13 -0.38 8.63 -4.46
CA LEU A 13 -0.47 7.17 -4.57
C LEU A 13 -1.82 6.63 -4.11
N PHE A 14 -2.37 7.17 -3.03
CA PHE A 14 -3.70 6.80 -2.54
C PHE A 14 -4.78 7.10 -3.57
N VAL A 15 -4.78 8.30 -4.15
CA VAL A 15 -5.76 8.69 -5.18
C VAL A 15 -5.65 7.80 -6.41
N ILE A 16 -4.43 7.52 -6.88
CA ILE A 16 -4.21 6.62 -8.03
C ILE A 16 -4.74 5.23 -7.72
N ALA A 17 -4.42 4.67 -6.56
CA ALA A 17 -4.91 3.37 -6.14
C ALA A 17 -6.44 3.32 -6.09
N LEU A 18 -7.08 4.34 -5.50
CA LEU A 18 -8.53 4.42 -5.40
C LEU A 18 -9.20 4.47 -6.77
N VAL A 19 -8.68 5.27 -7.70
CA VAL A 19 -9.19 5.36 -9.07
C VAL A 19 -9.07 4.01 -9.79
N LEU A 20 -7.91 3.35 -9.69
CA LEU A 20 -7.70 2.04 -10.30
C LEU A 20 -8.65 0.97 -9.73
N VAL A 21 -8.81 0.94 -8.40
CA VAL A 21 -9.73 0.01 -7.73
C VAL A 21 -11.17 0.26 -8.19
N ALA A 22 -11.59 1.53 -8.29
CA ALA A 22 -12.92 1.89 -8.76
C ALA A 22 -13.17 1.45 -10.22
N ILE A 23 -12.17 1.61 -11.10
CA ILE A 23 -12.25 1.13 -12.49
C ILE A 23 -12.39 -0.39 -12.52
N VAL A 24 -11.58 -1.11 -11.76
CA VAL A 24 -11.63 -2.59 -11.69
C VAL A 24 -12.98 -3.06 -11.14
N ALA A 25 -13.49 -2.43 -10.08
CA ALA A 25 -14.82 -2.73 -9.54
C ALA A 25 -15.93 -2.45 -10.57
N GLY A 26 -15.81 -1.36 -11.34
CA GLY A 26 -16.75 -1.00 -12.40
C GLY A 26 -16.76 -2.03 -13.53
N ILE A 27 -15.59 -2.47 -13.98
CA ILE A 27 -15.45 -3.55 -14.97
C ILE A 27 -16.04 -4.85 -14.42
N TRP A 28 -15.78 -5.17 -13.15
CA TRP A 28 -16.32 -6.36 -12.51
C TRP A 28 -17.85 -6.36 -12.53
N VAL A 29 -18.48 -5.26 -12.11
CA VAL A 29 -19.95 -5.06 -12.18
C VAL A 29 -20.46 -5.16 -13.61
N ALA A 30 -19.79 -4.53 -14.57
CA ALA A 30 -20.22 -4.56 -15.97
C ALA A 30 -20.23 -5.99 -16.56
N VAL A 31 -19.30 -6.85 -16.13
CA VAL A 31 -19.16 -8.22 -16.65
C VAL A 31 -20.09 -9.21 -15.94
N SER A 32 -20.33 -9.06 -14.64
CA SER A 32 -21.01 -10.08 -13.83
C SER A 32 -22.18 -9.56 -13.00
N GLY A 33 -22.69 -8.36 -13.31
CA GLY A 33 -23.84 -7.75 -12.65
C GLY A 33 -23.60 -7.41 -11.17
N GLY A 34 -24.66 -7.14 -10.40
CA GLY A 34 -24.57 -6.95 -8.95
C GLY A 34 -24.26 -5.51 -8.49
N GLU A 35 -24.12 -5.36 -7.18
CA GLU A 35 -24.00 -4.04 -6.53
C GLU A 35 -22.55 -3.53 -6.56
N PHE A 36 -22.36 -2.31 -7.08
CA PHE A 36 -21.04 -1.68 -7.21
C PHE A 36 -20.40 -1.42 -5.85
N VAL A 37 -21.17 -0.97 -4.86
CA VAL A 37 -20.65 -0.63 -3.52
C VAL A 37 -20.00 -1.84 -2.85
N THR A 38 -20.69 -2.98 -2.85
CA THR A 38 -20.16 -4.22 -2.26
C THR A 38 -18.89 -4.69 -2.96
N ARG A 39 -18.86 -4.66 -4.30
CA ARG A 39 -17.69 -5.09 -5.09
C ARG A 39 -16.51 -4.14 -4.95
N LEU A 40 -16.79 -2.84 -4.87
CA LEU A 40 -15.80 -1.83 -4.56
C LEU A 40 -15.19 -2.09 -3.17
N GLY A 41 -16.03 -2.37 -2.17
CA GLY A 41 -15.60 -2.75 -0.83
C GLY A 41 -14.63 -3.93 -0.84
N PHE A 42 -15.01 -5.03 -1.51
CA PHE A 42 -14.13 -6.20 -1.64
C PHE A 42 -12.83 -5.88 -2.38
N ALA A 43 -12.90 -5.12 -3.48
CA ALA A 43 -11.72 -4.75 -4.26
C ALA A 43 -10.75 -3.87 -3.45
N LEU A 44 -11.26 -2.95 -2.63
CA LEU A 44 -10.47 -2.11 -1.74
C LEU A 44 -9.76 -2.94 -0.66
N ILE A 45 -10.45 -3.91 -0.05
CA ILE A 45 -9.85 -4.82 0.93
C ILE A 45 -8.75 -5.66 0.30
N VAL A 46 -9.02 -6.29 -0.86
CA VAL A 46 -8.07 -7.16 -1.55
C VAL A 46 -6.82 -6.37 -1.95
N VAL A 47 -6.98 -5.21 -2.59
CA VAL A 47 -5.85 -4.38 -3.01
C VAL A 47 -5.10 -3.81 -1.81
N GLY A 48 -5.79 -3.34 -0.78
CA GLY A 48 -5.16 -2.87 0.46
C GLY A 48 -4.34 -3.97 1.15
N ALA A 49 -4.84 -5.20 1.19
CA ALA A 49 -4.12 -6.36 1.72
C ALA A 49 -2.90 -6.73 0.86
N LEU A 50 -3.04 -6.75 -0.47
CA LEU A 50 -1.93 -7.02 -1.39
C LEU A 50 -0.82 -5.97 -1.29
N LEU A 51 -1.17 -4.69 -1.10
CA LEU A 51 -0.20 -3.62 -0.85
C LEU A 51 0.55 -3.85 0.47
N GLY A 52 -0.11 -4.40 1.49
CA GLY A 52 0.55 -4.79 2.74
C GLY A 52 1.56 -5.93 2.56
N VAL A 53 1.16 -6.99 1.85
CA VAL A 53 2.04 -8.15 1.59
C VAL A 53 3.26 -7.76 0.75
N THR A 54 3.07 -6.91 -0.25
CA THR A 54 4.17 -6.44 -1.11
C THR A 54 5.06 -5.39 -0.44
N GLY A 55 4.58 -4.73 0.63
CA GLY A 55 5.36 -3.80 1.45
C GLY A 55 6.32 -4.45 2.45
N ASP A 56 6.23 -5.76 2.66
CA ASP A 56 6.92 -6.52 3.73
C ASP A 56 8.45 -6.67 3.58
N LEU A 57 9.05 -6.09 2.53
CA LEU A 57 10.52 -6.04 2.38
C LEU A 57 11.23 -5.19 3.45
N THR A 58 10.47 -4.48 4.31
CA THR A 58 11.03 -3.66 5.40
C THR A 58 11.15 -4.43 6.72
N LEU A 59 10.14 -5.23 7.08
CA LEU A 59 10.14 -6.08 8.28
C LEU A 59 11.18 -7.20 8.17
N SER A 60 11.27 -7.84 6.99
CA SER A 60 12.32 -8.82 6.68
C SER A 60 13.73 -8.25 6.84
N ARG A 61 13.92 -6.97 6.48
CA ARG A 61 15.20 -6.25 6.63
C ARG A 61 15.56 -5.95 8.08
N VAL A 62 14.59 -5.54 8.88
CA VAL A 62 14.77 -5.30 10.33
C VAL A 62 15.20 -6.60 11.00
N GLY A 63 14.61 -7.74 10.62
CA GLY A 63 15.04 -9.07 11.08
C GLY A 63 16.48 -9.43 10.70
N MET A 64 16.96 -8.97 9.54
CA MET A 64 18.33 -9.21 9.08
C MET A 64 19.39 -8.29 9.72
N LEU A 65 19.01 -7.23 10.44
CA LEU A 65 19.98 -6.30 11.05
C LEU A 65 20.91 -7.00 12.05
N GLY A 66 20.39 -7.95 12.83
CA GLY A 66 21.19 -8.72 13.80
C GLY A 66 22.20 -9.67 13.15
N ALA A 67 21.83 -10.29 12.01
CA ALA A 67 22.76 -11.13 11.25
C ALA A 67 23.86 -10.28 10.62
N ARG A 68 23.51 -9.12 10.05
CA ARG A 68 24.48 -8.22 9.41
C ARG A 68 25.45 -7.58 10.39
N SER A 69 24.97 -7.18 11.57
CA SER A 69 25.83 -6.62 12.61
C SER A 69 26.83 -7.66 13.16
N ALA A 70 26.43 -8.93 13.26
CA ALA A 70 27.32 -10.03 13.63
C ALA A 70 28.45 -10.28 12.60
N PHE A 71 28.20 -10.00 11.32
CA PHE A 71 29.19 -10.12 10.25
C PHE A 71 29.90 -8.81 9.90
N GLY A 72 29.71 -7.73 10.67
CA GLY A 72 30.33 -6.42 10.41
C GLY A 72 29.86 -5.76 9.11
N LEU A 73 28.74 -6.22 8.54
CA LEU A 73 28.16 -5.66 7.33
C LEU A 73 27.37 -4.39 7.65
N ALA A 74 27.53 -3.36 6.82
CA ALA A 74 26.74 -2.14 6.96
C ALA A 74 25.23 -2.44 6.86
N PRO A 75 24.38 -1.67 7.58
CA PRO A 75 22.94 -1.74 7.43
C PRO A 75 22.54 -1.57 5.97
N GLU A 76 21.57 -2.37 5.49
CA GLU A 76 20.99 -2.09 4.18
C GLU A 76 20.33 -0.72 4.24
N GLN A 77 20.87 0.24 3.49
CA GLN A 77 20.17 1.48 3.25
C GLN A 77 18.98 1.17 2.37
N GLU A 78 17.88 1.85 2.64
CA GLU A 78 16.75 1.89 1.74
C GLU A 78 17.22 2.61 0.46
N THR A 79 17.81 1.87 -0.48
CA THR A 79 17.93 2.30 -1.86
C THR A 79 16.51 2.30 -2.42
N GLY A 80 15.71 3.29 -2.00
CA GLY A 80 14.47 3.64 -2.65
C GLY A 80 14.85 3.96 -4.09
N GLY A 81 14.73 2.97 -4.98
CA GLY A 81 14.97 3.16 -6.39
C GLY A 81 14.14 4.35 -6.86
N GLY A 82 14.82 5.46 -7.15
CA GLY A 82 14.23 6.67 -7.75
C GLY A 82 13.90 7.84 -6.82
N GLY A 83 14.56 8.04 -5.66
CA GLY A 83 14.41 9.30 -4.90
C GLY A 83 13.02 9.52 -4.26
N ARG A 84 12.27 8.44 -4.06
CA ARG A 84 10.99 8.44 -3.35
C ARG A 84 11.21 8.61 -1.85
N ILE A 85 10.41 9.47 -1.23
CA ILE A 85 10.47 9.76 0.22
C ILE A 85 9.63 8.75 0.98
N LEU A 86 8.65 8.14 0.31
CA LEU A 86 7.73 7.18 0.91
C LEU A 86 8.31 5.76 0.91
N THR A 87 8.57 5.25 2.11
CA THR A 87 9.05 3.88 2.36
C THR A 87 7.92 2.85 2.16
N GLY A 88 8.26 1.56 2.10
CA GLY A 88 7.25 0.48 2.04
C GLY A 88 6.26 0.54 3.21
N VAL A 89 6.75 0.86 4.41
CA VAL A 89 5.93 1.10 5.61
C VAL A 89 5.01 2.30 5.42
N GLY A 90 5.51 3.38 4.82
CA GLY A 90 4.70 4.56 4.50
C GLY A 90 3.56 4.23 3.54
N VAL A 91 3.81 3.43 2.50
CA VAL A 91 2.77 2.98 1.57
C VAL A 91 1.72 2.12 2.30
N PHE A 92 2.15 1.20 3.15
CA PHE A 92 1.20 0.40 3.93
C PHE A 92 0.31 1.25 4.84
N LEU A 93 0.91 2.14 5.64
CA LEU A 93 0.17 2.94 6.63
C LEU A 93 -0.73 4.01 5.99
N PHE A 94 -0.28 4.65 4.90
CA PHE A 94 -0.99 5.77 4.29
C PHE A 94 -1.84 5.38 3.07
N VAL A 95 -1.65 4.19 2.51
CA VAL A 95 -2.42 3.72 1.34
C VAL A 95 -3.14 2.41 1.65
N GLY A 96 -2.40 1.36 2.02
CA GLY A 96 -2.97 0.03 2.23
C GLY A 96 -4.03 -0.01 3.34
N LEU A 97 -3.68 0.48 4.54
CA LEU A 97 -4.55 0.45 5.71
C LEU A 97 -5.82 1.30 5.52
N PRO A 98 -5.76 2.54 5.01
CA PRO A 98 -6.95 3.31 4.67
C PRO A 98 -7.86 2.64 3.64
N LEU A 99 -7.30 2.00 2.60
CA LEU A 99 -8.10 1.25 1.61
C LEU A 99 -8.87 0.10 2.27
N VAL A 100 -8.22 -0.68 3.15
CA VAL A 100 -8.89 -1.76 3.88
C VAL A 100 -9.99 -1.22 4.78
N VAL A 101 -9.71 -0.16 5.55
CA VAL A 101 -10.72 0.45 6.44
C VAL A 101 -11.93 0.93 5.66
N VAL A 102 -11.74 1.67 4.58
CA VAL A 102 -12.84 2.12 3.72
C VAL A 102 -13.57 0.91 3.11
N GLY A 103 -12.84 -0.10 2.65
CA GLY A 103 -13.45 -1.31 2.09
C GLY A 103 -14.33 -2.07 3.08
N VAL A 104 -13.89 -2.20 4.34
CA VAL A 104 -14.69 -2.81 5.42
C VAL A 104 -15.95 -1.99 5.69
N LEU A 105 -15.83 -0.66 5.77
CA LEU A 105 -16.95 0.24 6.00
C LEU A 105 -18.00 0.21 4.88
N LEU A 106 -17.60 -0.14 3.66
CA LEU A 106 -18.54 -0.25 2.52
C LEU A 106 -19.27 -1.60 2.47
N ILE A 107 -18.78 -2.62 3.19
CA ILE A 107 -19.39 -3.95 3.23
C ILE A 107 -20.27 -4.14 4.48
N SER A 108 -19.94 -3.44 5.58
CA SER A 108 -20.71 -3.44 6.83
C SER A 108 -22.02 -2.68 6.71
#